data_AF-A0A066ZAG1-F1
#
_entry.id   AF-A0A066ZAG1-F1
#
_cell.length_a   1.000
_cell.length_b   1.000
_cell.length_c   1.000
_cell.angle_alpha   90.00
_cell.angle_beta   90.00
_cell.angle_gamma   90.00
#
_symmetry.space_group_name_H-M   'P 1'
#
loop_
_entity.id
_entity.type
_entity.pdbx_description
1 polymer ?
#
loop_
_entity_poly.entity_id
_entity_poly.type
_entity_poly.pdbx_seq_one_letter_code
_entity_poly.pdbx_strand_id
1 'polypeptide(L)'
;MLIAEDIRRTATAHGWELSARVRATAPLDVDRLRFTVRGGGPDRVPERGDAFLAALVMPAMSLGEELLIDAPVSPRLLRSARTVMEIYSAWWERLREVRVTATETAAPTGGEDAVGLFFTTGVDCFYSLLKDGERRAEPDHQPVTELLFANFEQHSGADHDRLVERIGQVADRTGCRAVVVDTDIRSLANPLAAWGTYHGAALGAVALAVQGLLGRCLIAASDQYRHLPPLGSHPLLDHLWSTERLEIVHDGAEATRTGKVERQLTRSALALDNLGVCWRSRPGHNCGTCEKCLRTMAALELAGALRHCRTLPPVLDLRQLRTVPIESEDARVSMREVALDARARGRHDIADAAEHALARPLPDPSGTAAR
;
A
#
# COMPACT_ATOMS: atom_id res chain seq x y z
N MET A 1 23.54 4.97 15.45
CA MET A 1 23.64 4.87 13.98
C MET A 1 22.88 3.62 13.57
N LEU A 2 21.95 3.77 12.63
CA LEU A 2 21.20 2.69 12.03
C LEU A 2 21.99 2.14 10.83
N ILE A 3 22.25 0.84 10.81
CA ILE A 3 23.09 0.18 9.81
C ILE A 3 22.32 -1.00 9.22
N ALA A 4 22.26 -1.07 7.89
CA ALA A 4 21.91 -2.28 7.15
C ALA A 4 23.18 -2.91 6.57
N GLU A 5 23.56 -4.08 7.09
CA GLU A 5 24.77 -4.82 6.71
C GLU A 5 24.46 -6.28 6.38
N ASP A 6 25.43 -7.03 5.83
CA ASP A 6 25.24 -8.44 5.43
C ASP A 6 23.98 -8.61 4.55
N ILE A 7 23.89 -7.72 3.55
CA ILE A 7 22.84 -7.71 2.52
C ILE A 7 23.11 -8.86 1.57
N ARG A 8 22.12 -9.75 1.43
CA ARG A 8 22.27 -10.96 0.62
C ARG A 8 20.94 -11.49 0.11
N ARG A 9 21.02 -12.18 -1.02
CA ARG A 9 19.95 -12.96 -1.64
C ARG A 9 20.20 -14.43 -1.35
N THR A 10 19.22 -15.08 -0.73
CA THR A 10 19.29 -16.52 -0.46
C THR A 10 18.09 -17.23 -1.08
N ALA A 11 18.33 -18.45 -1.57
CA ALA A 11 17.24 -19.33 -1.99
C ALA A 11 16.43 -19.76 -0.75
N THR A 12 15.11 -19.86 -0.91
CA THR A 12 14.19 -20.42 0.09
C THR A 12 13.48 -21.64 -0.49
N ALA A 13 12.70 -22.34 0.34
CA ALA A 13 11.90 -23.48 -0.13
C ALA A 13 10.89 -23.09 -1.23
N HIS A 14 10.51 -21.81 -1.30
CA HIS A 14 9.41 -21.33 -2.14
C HIS A 14 9.79 -20.15 -3.02
N GLY A 15 11.07 -19.80 -3.15
CA GLY A 15 11.52 -18.68 -3.98
C GLY A 15 12.84 -18.09 -3.51
N TRP A 16 12.90 -16.77 -3.36
CA TRP A 16 14.12 -16.02 -3.04
C TRP A 16 13.87 -14.99 -1.96
N GLU A 17 14.84 -14.82 -1.07
CA GLU A 17 14.79 -13.82 -0.01
C GLU A 17 15.93 -12.82 -0.18
N LEU A 18 15.59 -11.53 -0.20
CA LEU A 18 16.55 -10.44 0.03
C LEU A 18 16.49 -10.08 1.51
N SER A 19 17.64 -10.08 2.20
CA SER A 19 17.69 -9.73 3.62
C SER A 19 18.91 -8.90 3.99
N ALA A 20 18.79 -8.11 5.06
CA ALA A 20 19.89 -7.35 5.67
C ALA A 20 19.84 -7.48 7.18
N ARG A 21 21.00 -7.65 7.83
CA ARG A 21 21.09 -7.45 9.28
C ARG A 21 20.90 -5.97 9.57
N VAL A 22 20.02 -5.64 10.51
CA VAL A 22 19.75 -4.27 10.92
C VAL A 22 20.26 -4.05 12.34
N ARG A 23 21.07 -3.01 12.54
CA ARG A 23 21.59 -2.61 13.85
C ARG A 23 21.27 -1.15 14.10
N ALA A 24 20.80 -0.82 15.29
CA ALA A 24 20.60 0.54 15.75
C ALA A 24 21.21 0.72 17.14
N THR A 25 21.34 1.97 17.60
CA THR A 25 21.74 2.23 18.99
C THR A 25 20.64 1.82 19.96
N ALA A 26 19.38 2.06 19.61
CA ALA A 26 18.24 1.47 20.32
C ALA A 26 18.03 -0.01 19.93
N PRO A 27 17.61 -0.89 20.84
CA PRO A 27 17.22 -2.25 20.48
C PRO A 27 16.02 -2.23 19.53
N LEU A 28 16.10 -3.03 18.46
CA LEU A 28 15.01 -3.30 17.53
C LEU A 28 14.49 -4.72 17.76
N ASP A 29 13.19 -4.92 17.59
CA ASP A 29 12.57 -6.26 17.70
C ASP A 29 12.94 -7.18 16.52
N VAL A 30 13.47 -6.60 15.44
CA VAL A 30 13.87 -7.29 14.21
C VAL A 30 15.37 -7.08 14.00
N ASP A 31 16.14 -8.17 14.09
CA ASP A 31 17.61 -8.18 13.90
C ASP A 31 18.01 -8.27 12.41
N ARG A 32 17.09 -8.72 11.56
CA ARG A 32 17.26 -8.87 10.13
C ARG A 32 15.95 -8.58 9.43
N LEU A 33 15.95 -7.58 8.56
CA LEU A 33 14.83 -7.22 7.70
C LEU A 33 14.84 -8.12 6.46
N ARG A 34 13.68 -8.65 6.09
CA ARG A 34 13.50 -9.63 5.01
C ARG A 34 12.43 -9.22 3.99
N PHE A 35 12.68 -9.58 2.74
CA PHE A 35 11.73 -9.57 1.63
C PHE A 35 11.79 -10.93 0.94
N THR A 36 10.85 -11.81 1.24
CA THR A 36 10.78 -13.16 0.69
C THR A 36 9.77 -13.20 -0.45
N VAL A 37 10.27 -13.35 -1.68
CA VAL A 37 9.48 -13.39 -2.91
C VAL A 37 9.15 -14.84 -3.23
N ARG A 38 7.87 -15.16 -3.38
CA ARG A 38 7.40 -16.49 -3.74
C ARG A 38 7.55 -16.73 -5.25
N GLY A 39 8.20 -17.81 -5.62
CA GLY A 39 8.48 -18.22 -7.00
C GLY A 39 9.53 -17.34 -7.70
N GLY A 40 9.64 -17.52 -9.01
CA GLY A 40 10.54 -16.74 -9.87
C GLY A 40 12.03 -17.12 -9.77
N GLY A 41 12.82 -16.52 -10.66
CA GLY A 41 14.26 -16.67 -10.69
C GLY A 41 14.98 -15.67 -9.77
N PRO A 42 16.26 -15.93 -9.43
CA PRO A 42 17.06 -15.07 -8.55
C PRO A 42 17.19 -13.64 -9.09
N ASP A 43 17.23 -13.47 -10.41
CA ASP A 43 17.48 -12.19 -11.07
C ASP A 43 16.38 -11.16 -10.82
N ARG A 44 15.18 -11.60 -10.40
CA ARG A 44 14.09 -10.71 -9.99
C ARG A 44 14.36 -9.97 -8.69
N VAL A 45 15.24 -10.52 -7.86
CA VAL A 45 15.52 -10.07 -6.49
C VAL A 45 17.00 -9.67 -6.39
N PRO A 46 17.42 -8.53 -6.93
CA PRO A 46 18.84 -8.20 -6.97
C PRO A 46 19.40 -7.88 -5.57
N GLU A 47 20.66 -8.26 -5.31
CA GLU A 47 21.37 -7.98 -4.06
C GLU A 47 21.80 -6.51 -4.01
N ARG A 48 20.90 -5.61 -3.61
CA ARG A 48 21.13 -4.16 -3.55
C ARG A 48 20.58 -3.55 -2.27
N GLY A 49 21.09 -2.36 -1.95
CA GLY A 49 20.69 -1.58 -0.79
C GLY A 49 19.36 -0.82 -0.94
N ASP A 50 18.78 -0.78 -2.14
CA ASP A 50 17.65 0.11 -2.47
C ASP A 50 16.40 -0.15 -1.62
N ALA A 51 16.01 -1.41 -1.47
CA ALA A 51 14.86 -1.80 -0.65
C ALA A 51 15.06 -1.42 0.83
N PHE A 52 16.29 -1.57 1.33
CA PHE A 52 16.64 -1.24 2.71
C PHE A 52 16.70 0.26 2.94
N LEU A 53 17.14 1.05 1.94
CA LEU A 53 17.07 2.51 2.01
C LEU A 53 15.61 2.97 2.18
N ALA A 54 14.70 2.50 1.31
CA ALA A 54 13.27 2.86 1.42
C ALA A 54 12.65 2.39 2.75
N ALA A 55 13.00 1.19 3.21
CA ALA A 55 12.47 0.64 4.44
C ALA A 55 12.98 1.33 5.72
N LEU A 56 14.22 1.83 5.72
CA LEU A 56 14.91 2.26 6.94
C LEU A 56 15.06 3.79 7.07
N VAL A 57 14.75 4.58 6.03
CA VAL A 57 14.77 6.06 6.14
C VAL A 57 13.85 6.55 7.24
N MET A 58 12.59 6.12 7.28
CA MET A 58 11.67 6.55 8.33
C MET A 58 12.14 6.11 9.73
N PRO A 59 12.48 4.82 9.97
CA PRO A 59 13.09 4.40 11.23
C PRO A 59 14.28 5.26 11.67
N ALA A 60 15.20 5.59 10.75
CA ALA A 60 16.36 6.44 11.02
C ALA A 60 15.93 7.85 11.48
N MET A 61 14.99 8.46 10.77
CA MET A 61 14.43 9.78 11.12
C MET A 61 13.72 9.79 12.48
N SER A 62 12.97 8.74 12.80
CA SER A 62 12.28 8.59 14.09
C SER A 62 13.26 8.44 15.26
N LEU A 63 14.37 7.71 15.04
CA LEU A 63 15.42 7.53 16.04
C LEU A 63 16.38 8.72 16.13
N GLY A 64 16.44 9.57 15.09
CA GLY A 64 17.45 10.61 14.96
C GLY A 64 18.86 10.03 14.76
N GLU A 65 18.96 8.85 14.16
CA GLU A 65 20.22 8.14 13.92
C GLU A 65 20.60 8.23 12.44
N GLU A 66 21.88 8.47 12.14
CA GLU A 66 22.39 8.35 10.76
C GLU A 66 22.15 6.95 10.20
N LEU A 67 21.85 6.86 8.91
CA LEU A 67 21.60 5.61 8.18
C LEU A 67 22.80 5.25 7.30
N LEU A 68 23.35 4.06 7.50
CA LEU A 68 24.37 3.45 6.66
C LEU A 68 23.81 2.19 5.97
N ILE A 69 23.92 2.12 4.64
CA ILE A 69 23.59 0.95 3.83
C ILE A 69 24.87 0.35 3.27
N ASP A 70 25.24 -0.85 3.71
CA ASP A 70 26.42 -1.57 3.24
C ASP A 70 26.14 -2.44 2.00
N ALA A 71 25.70 -1.78 0.92
CA ALA A 71 25.51 -2.35 -0.41
C ALA A 71 25.39 -1.23 -1.45
N PRO A 72 25.51 -1.54 -2.76
CA PRO A 72 25.22 -0.59 -3.81
C PRO A 72 23.78 -0.07 -3.76
N VAL A 73 23.64 1.26 -3.77
CA VAL A 73 22.36 1.96 -3.83
C VAL A 73 22.29 2.80 -5.12
N SER A 74 21.09 2.88 -5.71
CA SER A 74 20.77 3.76 -6.83
C SER A 74 21.14 5.22 -6.52
N PRO A 75 21.96 5.87 -7.37
CA PRO A 75 22.25 7.29 -7.23
C PRO A 75 21.00 8.18 -7.21
N ARG A 76 20.00 7.89 -8.05
CA ARG A 76 18.72 8.60 -8.07
C ARG A 76 17.97 8.44 -6.75
N LEU A 77 17.87 7.21 -6.25
CA LEU A 77 17.15 6.93 -5.00
C LEU A 77 17.83 7.61 -3.81
N LEU A 78 19.16 7.52 -3.72
CA LEU A 78 19.93 8.16 -2.64
C LEU A 78 19.76 9.68 -2.62
N ARG A 79 19.75 10.33 -3.80
CA ARG A 79 19.45 11.78 -3.89
C ARG A 79 18.01 12.08 -3.47
N SER A 80 17.05 11.26 -3.90
CA SER A 80 15.62 11.46 -3.62
C SER A 80 15.29 11.25 -2.14
N ALA A 81 16.06 10.42 -1.43
CA ALA A 81 15.90 10.20 0.01
C ALA A 81 15.98 11.52 0.82
N ARG A 82 16.80 12.49 0.38
CA ARG A 82 16.82 13.82 1.00
C ARG A 82 15.46 14.53 0.88
N THR A 83 14.89 14.58 -0.32
CA THR A 83 13.58 15.21 -0.55
C THR A 83 12.47 14.47 0.20
N VAL A 84 12.54 13.14 0.30
CA VAL A 84 11.63 12.37 1.15
C VAL A 84 11.71 12.83 2.61
N MET A 85 12.92 12.94 3.16
CA MET A 85 13.11 13.38 4.54
C MET A 85 12.59 14.81 4.76
N GLU A 86 12.84 15.74 3.83
CA GLU A 86 12.33 17.11 3.86
C GLU A 86 10.78 17.14 3.91
N ILE A 87 10.10 16.33 3.08
CA ILE A 87 8.63 16.20 3.09
C ILE A 87 8.14 15.60 4.41
N TYR A 88 8.76 14.51 4.86
CA TYR A 88 8.41 13.81 6.09
C TYR A 88 8.55 14.70 7.33
N SER A 89 9.65 15.43 7.46
CA SER A 89 9.85 16.37 8.58
C SER A 89 8.91 17.57 8.51
N ALA A 90 8.46 17.99 7.34
CA ALA A 90 7.45 19.04 7.19
C ALA A 90 6.04 18.60 7.63
N TRP A 91 5.71 17.31 7.49
CA TRP A 91 4.40 16.76 7.86
C TRP A 91 4.32 16.25 9.29
N TRP A 92 5.41 15.69 9.82
CA TRP A 92 5.44 15.05 11.13
C TRP A 92 6.60 15.59 11.95
N GLU A 93 6.29 16.48 12.90
CA GLU A 93 7.25 17.21 13.74
C GLU A 93 8.24 16.32 14.51
N ARG A 94 7.88 15.05 14.73
CA ARG A 94 8.74 14.08 15.43
C ARG A 94 9.88 13.53 14.57
N LEU A 95 9.79 13.65 13.24
CA LEU A 95 10.77 13.11 12.31
C LEU A 95 11.87 14.14 12.04
N ARG A 96 13.13 13.71 12.14
CA ARG A 96 14.29 14.55 11.90
C ARG A 96 15.04 14.08 10.67
N GLU A 97 15.50 15.01 9.85
CA GLU A 97 16.45 14.70 8.80
C GLU A 97 17.72 14.09 9.40
N VAL A 98 18.24 13.04 8.77
CA VAL A 98 19.45 12.34 9.18
C VAL A 98 20.39 12.18 8.00
N ARG A 99 21.68 11.99 8.28
CA ARG A 99 22.64 11.64 7.23
C ARG A 99 22.35 10.23 6.71
N VAL A 100 22.25 10.09 5.39
CA VAL A 100 22.11 8.79 4.72
C VAL A 100 23.36 8.55 3.87
N THR A 101 23.98 7.38 4.04
CA THR A 101 25.20 6.98 3.34
C THR A 101 25.08 5.55 2.84
N ALA A 102 25.60 5.29 1.64
CA ALA A 102 25.78 3.95 1.10
C ALA A 102 27.28 3.70 0.88
N THR A 103 27.74 2.47 1.07
CA THR A 103 29.15 2.12 0.84
C THR A 103 29.53 2.21 -0.63
N GLU A 104 28.59 1.96 -1.52
CA GLU A 104 28.73 2.15 -2.97
C GLU A 104 27.46 2.78 -3.57
N THR A 105 27.65 3.61 -4.61
CA THR A 105 26.55 4.08 -5.44
C THR A 105 26.67 3.52 -6.85
N ALA A 106 25.68 2.78 -7.30
CA ALA A 106 25.64 2.24 -8.65
C ALA A 106 24.20 2.21 -9.17
N ALA A 107 24.01 2.59 -10.44
CA ALA A 107 22.71 2.47 -11.09
C ALA A 107 22.36 0.97 -11.25
N PRO A 108 21.11 0.55 -11.00
CA PRO A 108 20.67 -0.78 -11.35
C PRO A 108 20.86 -1.02 -12.86
N THR A 109 21.33 -2.22 -13.22
CA THR A 109 21.52 -2.64 -14.62
C THR A 109 20.75 -3.92 -14.89
N GLY A 110 20.25 -4.08 -16.12
CA GLY A 110 19.43 -5.24 -16.49
C GLY A 110 18.01 -5.21 -15.89
N GLY A 111 17.39 -6.39 -15.85
CA GLY A 111 16.02 -6.62 -15.34
C GLY A 111 14.98 -6.79 -16.45
N GLU A 112 13.84 -7.39 -16.09
CA GLU A 112 12.63 -7.39 -16.90
C GLU A 112 12.01 -5.97 -16.89
N ASP A 113 11.18 -5.64 -17.88
CA ASP A 113 10.45 -4.36 -17.94
C ASP A 113 8.98 -4.55 -17.53
N ALA A 114 8.66 -5.46 -16.59
CA ALA A 114 7.28 -5.74 -16.22
C ALA A 114 6.62 -4.51 -15.55
N VAL A 115 5.30 -4.39 -15.71
CA VAL A 115 4.51 -3.35 -15.04
C VAL A 115 3.75 -4.01 -13.88
N GLY A 116 4.16 -3.64 -12.67
CA GLY A 116 3.54 -4.09 -11.44
C GLY A 116 2.40 -3.17 -10.98
N LEU A 117 1.41 -3.73 -10.31
CA LEU A 117 0.40 -3.02 -9.55
C LEU A 117 0.29 -3.64 -8.16
N PHE A 118 0.45 -2.84 -7.11
CA PHE A 118 0.12 -3.30 -5.76
C PHE A 118 -1.36 -3.62 -5.65
N PHE A 119 -1.67 -4.87 -5.29
CA PHE A 119 -3.00 -5.44 -5.42
C PHE A 119 -3.40 -6.24 -4.20
N THR A 120 -4.40 -5.72 -3.48
CA THR A 120 -4.96 -6.33 -2.25
C THR A 120 -6.43 -6.68 -2.38
N THR A 121 -6.98 -6.68 -3.60
CA THR A 121 -8.42 -6.84 -3.91
C THR A 121 -9.31 -5.70 -3.40
N GLY A 122 -8.74 -4.58 -2.96
CA GLY A 122 -9.47 -3.38 -2.54
C GLY A 122 -9.99 -2.55 -3.71
N VAL A 123 -10.83 -1.56 -3.40
CA VAL A 123 -11.43 -0.68 -4.42
C VAL A 123 -10.38 0.05 -5.25
N ASP A 124 -9.36 0.59 -4.60
CA ASP A 124 -8.40 1.47 -5.28
C ASP A 124 -7.53 0.69 -6.27
N CYS A 125 -7.01 -0.49 -5.89
CA CYS A 125 -6.25 -1.32 -6.82
C CYS A 125 -7.12 -1.95 -7.92
N PHE A 126 -8.40 -2.26 -7.66
CA PHE A 126 -9.32 -2.67 -8.74
C PHE A 126 -9.58 -1.52 -9.72
N TYR A 127 -9.72 -0.30 -9.23
CA TYR A 127 -9.89 0.87 -10.08
C TYR A 127 -8.70 1.04 -11.02
N SER A 128 -7.46 1.02 -10.49
CA SER A 128 -6.24 1.10 -11.30
C SER A 128 -6.15 -0.04 -12.32
N LEU A 129 -6.41 -1.28 -11.91
CA LEU A 129 -6.36 -2.45 -12.81
C LEU A 129 -7.37 -2.37 -13.96
N LEU A 130 -8.62 -1.99 -13.66
CA LEU A 130 -9.67 -1.89 -14.69
C LEU A 130 -9.44 -0.71 -15.62
N LYS A 131 -9.01 0.44 -15.08
CA LYS A 131 -8.62 1.62 -15.86
C LYS A 131 -7.45 1.33 -16.79
N ASP A 132 -6.44 0.58 -16.32
CA ASP A 132 -5.32 0.11 -17.13
C ASP A 132 -5.81 -0.82 -18.27
N GLY A 133 -6.70 -1.75 -17.95
CA GLY A 133 -7.30 -2.66 -18.94
C GLY A 133 -8.04 -1.95 -20.08
N GLU A 134 -8.73 -0.83 -19.81
CA GLU A 134 -9.39 -0.01 -20.84
C GLU A 134 -8.39 0.63 -21.82
N ARG A 135 -7.15 0.86 -21.37
CA ARG A 135 -6.07 1.50 -22.13
C ARG A 135 -5.18 0.52 -22.87
N ARG A 136 -5.41 -0.79 -22.73
CA ARG A 136 -4.57 -1.86 -23.31
C ARG A 136 -4.40 -1.79 -24.84
N ALA A 137 -5.32 -1.13 -25.54
CA ALA A 137 -5.25 -0.95 -26.99
C ALA A 137 -4.56 0.37 -27.43
N GLU A 138 -4.18 1.24 -26.48
CA GLU A 138 -3.45 2.48 -26.78
C GLU A 138 -2.02 2.16 -27.25
N PRO A 139 -1.52 2.75 -28.37
CA PRO A 139 -0.23 2.38 -28.97
C PRO A 139 1.00 2.47 -28.05
N ASP A 140 1.01 3.41 -27.11
CA ASP A 140 2.15 3.67 -26.22
C ASP A 140 1.90 3.18 -24.77
N HIS A 141 0.80 2.46 -24.55
CA HIS A 141 0.45 2.01 -23.21
C HIS A 141 1.07 0.64 -22.92
N GLN A 142 1.89 0.59 -21.87
CA GLN A 142 2.39 -0.66 -21.31
C GLN A 142 1.44 -1.14 -20.21
N PRO A 143 0.68 -2.23 -20.44
CA PRO A 143 -0.33 -2.69 -19.49
C PRO A 143 0.30 -3.36 -18.27
N VAL A 144 -0.43 -3.38 -17.17
CA VAL A 144 -0.09 -4.14 -15.96
C VAL A 144 0.02 -5.63 -16.30
N THR A 145 1.16 -6.24 -15.92
CA THR A 145 1.42 -7.68 -16.09
C THR A 145 1.61 -8.41 -14.76
N GLU A 146 1.92 -7.69 -13.68
CA GLU A 146 2.15 -8.28 -12.35
C GLU A 146 1.21 -7.67 -11.31
N LEU A 147 0.51 -8.51 -10.55
CA LEU A 147 -0.25 -8.11 -9.37
C LEU A 147 0.58 -8.43 -8.11
N LEU A 148 1.09 -7.38 -7.47
CA LEU A 148 1.98 -7.49 -6.31
C LEU A 148 1.18 -7.50 -5.01
N PHE A 149 1.33 -8.56 -4.23
CA PHE A 149 0.78 -8.64 -2.89
C PHE A 149 1.90 -8.68 -1.85
N ALA A 150 1.95 -7.66 -1.00
CA ALA A 150 2.87 -7.58 0.11
C ALA A 150 2.18 -8.02 1.41
N ASN A 151 2.69 -9.07 2.05
CA ASN A 151 2.18 -9.59 3.32
C ASN A 151 2.87 -8.91 4.50
N PHE A 152 2.55 -7.63 4.73
CA PHE A 152 3.15 -6.82 5.80
C PHE A 152 2.80 -7.33 7.21
N GLU A 153 1.66 -7.99 7.35
CA GLU A 153 1.12 -8.54 8.59
C GLU A 153 1.65 -9.94 8.90
N GLN A 154 2.45 -10.52 7.99
CA GLN A 154 2.99 -11.87 8.13
C GLN A 154 1.90 -12.91 8.38
N HIS A 155 0.71 -12.69 7.80
CA HIS A 155 -0.41 -13.62 7.90
C HIS A 155 -0.06 -14.97 7.27
N SER A 156 -0.57 -16.06 7.84
CA SER A 156 -0.38 -17.42 7.34
C SER A 156 -1.61 -18.28 7.60
N GLY A 157 -1.66 -19.47 6.97
CA GLY A 157 -2.75 -20.43 7.09
C GLY A 157 -3.93 -20.16 6.17
N ALA A 158 -4.99 -20.96 6.33
CA ALA A 158 -6.05 -21.12 5.33
C ALA A 158 -6.74 -19.81 4.89
N ASP A 159 -6.92 -18.84 5.79
CA ASP A 159 -7.54 -17.56 5.43
C ASP A 159 -6.60 -16.66 4.61
N HIS A 160 -5.30 -16.69 4.91
CA HIS A 160 -4.29 -16.04 4.07
C HIS A 160 -4.18 -16.73 2.71
N ASP A 161 -4.18 -18.06 2.69
CA ASP A 161 -4.11 -18.84 1.44
C ASP A 161 -5.31 -18.52 0.53
N ARG A 162 -6.52 -18.36 1.09
CA ARG A 162 -7.70 -17.90 0.33
C ARG A 162 -7.55 -16.50 -0.25
N LEU A 163 -6.91 -15.58 0.47
CA LEU A 163 -6.64 -14.24 -0.04
C LEU A 163 -5.66 -14.30 -1.22
N VAL A 164 -4.58 -15.07 -1.07
CA VAL A 164 -3.59 -15.28 -2.15
C VAL A 164 -4.23 -15.97 -3.35
N GLU A 165 -5.07 -16.98 -3.13
CA GLU A 165 -5.83 -17.66 -4.19
C GLU A 165 -6.76 -16.69 -4.91
N ARG A 166 -7.48 -15.83 -4.19
CA ARG A 166 -8.32 -14.80 -4.80
C ARG A 166 -7.52 -13.85 -5.69
N ILE A 167 -6.34 -13.42 -5.24
CA ILE A 167 -5.44 -12.57 -6.04
C ILE A 167 -4.99 -13.32 -7.29
N GLY A 168 -4.67 -14.61 -7.16
CA GLY A 168 -4.37 -15.50 -8.30
C GLY A 168 -5.52 -15.59 -9.30
N GLN A 169 -6.76 -15.77 -8.83
CA GLN A 169 -7.95 -15.82 -9.68
C GLN A 169 -8.17 -14.50 -10.44
N VAL A 170 -7.90 -13.36 -9.81
CA VAL A 170 -7.96 -12.06 -10.49
C VAL A 170 -6.85 -11.97 -11.54
N ALA A 171 -5.62 -12.36 -11.19
CA ALA A 171 -4.47 -12.33 -12.09
C ALA A 171 -4.74 -13.19 -13.35
N ASP A 172 -5.22 -14.42 -13.19
CA ASP A 172 -5.55 -15.32 -14.29
C ASP A 172 -6.60 -14.71 -15.23
N ARG A 173 -7.65 -14.09 -14.66
CA ARG A 173 -8.74 -13.49 -15.43
C ARG A 173 -8.35 -12.18 -16.13
N THR A 174 -7.29 -11.51 -15.70
CA THR A 174 -6.75 -10.31 -16.35
C THR A 174 -5.51 -10.58 -17.21
N GLY A 175 -5.05 -11.84 -17.28
CA GLY A 175 -3.81 -12.20 -17.98
C GLY A 175 -2.55 -11.66 -17.29
N CYS A 176 -2.62 -11.39 -15.99
CA CYS A 176 -1.49 -10.98 -15.16
C CYS A 176 -0.91 -12.20 -14.42
N ARG A 177 0.23 -12.01 -13.75
CA ARG A 177 0.79 -12.97 -12.80
C ARG A 177 0.69 -12.40 -11.38
N ALA A 178 0.40 -13.25 -10.39
CA ALA A 178 0.45 -12.85 -8.99
C ALA A 178 1.89 -12.99 -8.44
N VAL A 179 2.39 -11.94 -7.79
CA VAL A 179 3.70 -11.92 -7.13
C VAL A 179 3.46 -11.67 -5.64
N VAL A 180 3.79 -12.65 -4.81
CA VAL A 180 3.62 -12.56 -3.35
C VAL A 180 4.97 -12.29 -2.71
N VAL A 181 5.02 -11.26 -1.86
CA VAL A 181 6.21 -10.87 -1.10
C VAL A 181 5.88 -10.86 0.39
N ASP A 182 6.51 -11.74 1.16
CA ASP A 182 6.44 -11.74 2.62
C ASP A 182 7.54 -10.82 3.19
N THR A 183 7.23 -10.02 4.21
CA THR A 183 8.21 -9.10 4.81
C THR A 183 7.90 -8.80 6.27
N ASP A 184 8.94 -8.53 7.06
CA ASP A 184 8.88 -8.12 8.47
C ASP A 184 9.08 -6.60 8.67
N ILE A 185 9.06 -5.80 7.60
CA ILE A 185 9.22 -4.33 7.66
C ILE A 185 8.25 -3.68 8.65
N ARG A 186 7.01 -4.16 8.71
CA ARG A 186 5.99 -3.57 9.59
C ARG A 186 6.28 -3.86 11.06
N SER A 187 6.76 -5.06 11.37
CA SER A 187 7.21 -5.45 12.71
C SER A 187 8.42 -4.60 13.15
N LEU A 188 9.33 -4.28 12.22
CA LEU A 188 10.48 -3.40 12.48
C LEU A 188 10.08 -1.93 12.71
N ALA A 189 9.18 -1.39 11.87
CA ALA A 189 8.94 0.05 11.79
C ALA A 189 7.75 0.55 12.64
N ASN A 190 6.75 -0.29 12.94
CA ASN A 190 5.59 0.12 13.76
C ASN A 190 5.93 0.66 15.15
N PRO A 191 6.95 0.14 15.87
CA PRO A 191 7.38 0.74 17.14
C PRO A 191 7.90 2.18 17.00
N LEU A 192 8.29 2.59 15.79
CA LEU A 192 8.99 3.85 15.50
C LEU A 192 8.10 4.89 14.79
N ALA A 193 7.13 4.45 13.99
CA ALA A 193 6.06 5.33 13.51
C ALA A 193 4.78 4.56 13.17
N ALA A 194 3.66 5.28 13.16
CA ALA A 194 2.37 4.75 12.77
C ALA A 194 2.38 4.33 11.28
N TRP A 195 1.71 3.21 10.96
CA TRP A 195 1.60 2.70 9.59
C TRP A 195 1.16 3.76 8.55
N GLY A 196 0.23 4.64 8.94
CA GLY A 196 -0.24 5.75 8.10
C GLY A 196 0.87 6.71 7.65
N THR A 197 1.99 6.77 8.36
CA THR A 197 3.13 7.66 8.07
C THR A 197 4.11 7.10 7.03
N TYR A 198 4.26 5.77 6.92
CA TYR A 198 5.36 5.18 6.13
C TYR A 198 4.94 4.06 5.16
N HIS A 199 3.66 3.69 5.10
CA HIS A 199 3.23 2.57 4.24
C HIS A 199 3.59 2.75 2.75
N GLY A 200 3.67 3.98 2.22
CA GLY A 200 4.17 4.21 0.86
C GLY A 200 5.66 3.90 0.70
N ALA A 201 6.49 4.21 1.72
CA ALA A 201 7.88 3.77 1.76
C ALA A 201 8.00 2.23 1.86
N ALA A 202 7.09 1.58 2.60
CA ALA A 202 7.04 0.12 2.68
C ALA A 202 6.66 -0.53 1.35
N LEU A 203 5.70 0.03 0.62
CA LEU A 203 5.37 -0.37 -0.75
C LEU A 203 6.56 -0.12 -1.69
N GLY A 204 7.20 1.05 -1.60
CA GLY A 204 8.43 1.35 -2.35
C GLY A 204 9.53 0.32 -2.09
N ALA A 205 9.77 -0.05 -0.83
CA ALA A 205 10.74 -1.06 -0.44
C ALA A 205 10.44 -2.43 -1.06
N VAL A 206 9.17 -2.85 -1.08
CA VAL A 206 8.76 -4.11 -1.73
C VAL A 206 9.00 -4.04 -3.25
N ALA A 207 8.63 -2.95 -3.92
CA ALA A 207 8.89 -2.78 -5.34
C ALA A 207 10.39 -2.81 -5.66
N LEU A 208 11.21 -2.19 -4.81
CA LEU A 208 12.67 -2.17 -4.92
C LEU A 208 13.30 -3.55 -4.63
N ALA A 209 12.71 -4.36 -3.75
CA ALA A 209 13.15 -5.72 -3.49
C ALA A 209 12.95 -6.64 -4.70
N VAL A 210 11.93 -6.37 -5.53
CA VAL A 210 11.69 -7.08 -6.79
C VAL A 210 12.06 -6.25 -8.03
N GLN A 211 12.93 -5.25 -7.91
CA GLN A 211 13.26 -4.35 -9.03
C GLN A 211 13.96 -5.03 -10.22
N GLY A 212 14.40 -6.28 -10.08
CA GLY A 212 14.88 -7.06 -11.22
C GLY A 212 13.75 -7.56 -12.12
N LEU A 213 12.50 -7.56 -11.63
CA LEU A 213 11.29 -7.87 -12.39
C LEU A 213 10.64 -6.63 -13.00
N LEU A 214 10.69 -5.49 -12.32
CA LEU A 214 9.84 -4.33 -12.61
C LEU A 214 10.61 -3.22 -13.35
N GLY A 215 10.05 -2.76 -14.46
CA GLY A 215 10.40 -1.46 -15.05
C GLY A 215 9.50 -0.33 -14.54
N ARG A 216 8.26 -0.67 -14.13
CA ARG A 216 7.27 0.26 -13.63
C ARG A 216 6.42 -0.38 -12.53
N CYS A 217 6.04 0.38 -11.51
CA CYS A 217 5.17 -0.11 -10.43
C CYS A 217 4.13 0.94 -10.03
N LEU A 218 2.86 0.56 -10.05
CA LEU A 218 1.73 1.40 -9.70
C LEU A 218 1.35 1.20 -8.22
N ILE A 219 1.24 2.31 -7.49
CA ILE A 219 0.61 2.39 -6.17
C ILE A 219 -0.75 3.05 -6.35
N ALA A 220 -1.82 2.31 -6.07
CA ALA A 220 -3.16 2.84 -6.19
C ALA A 220 -3.46 3.86 -5.08
N ALA A 221 -3.89 5.05 -5.47
CA ALA A 221 -4.19 6.17 -4.59
C ALA A 221 -5.34 5.82 -3.64
N SER A 222 -5.19 6.14 -2.35
CA SER A 222 -6.32 6.11 -1.41
C SER A 222 -7.15 7.40 -1.49
N ASP A 223 -6.45 8.54 -1.61
CA ASP A 223 -6.99 9.89 -1.71
C ASP A 223 -7.05 10.41 -3.15
N GLN A 224 -7.47 11.66 -3.31
CA GLN A 224 -7.70 12.31 -4.61
C GLN A 224 -7.03 13.68 -4.70
N TYR A 225 -6.70 14.16 -5.90
CA TYR A 225 -5.96 15.39 -6.12
C TYR A 225 -6.58 16.64 -5.45
N ARG A 226 -7.91 16.68 -5.29
CA ARG A 226 -8.59 17.81 -4.63
C ARG A 226 -8.38 17.84 -3.11
N HIS A 227 -7.97 16.73 -2.50
CA HIS A 227 -7.76 16.61 -1.07
C HIS A 227 -6.70 15.54 -0.78
N LEU A 228 -5.48 16.00 -0.53
CA LEU A 228 -4.30 15.18 -0.28
C LEU A 228 -3.74 15.50 1.11
N PRO A 229 -4.28 14.90 2.18
CA PRO A 229 -3.70 15.05 3.51
C PRO A 229 -2.32 14.36 3.57
N PRO A 230 -1.45 14.75 4.53
CA PRO A 230 -0.22 14.01 4.80
C PRO A 230 -0.49 12.52 5.02
N LEU A 231 0.10 11.69 4.15
CA LEU A 231 -0.08 10.25 4.14
C LEU A 231 1.19 9.57 3.62
N GLY A 232 1.51 8.40 4.16
CA GLY A 232 2.75 7.69 3.84
C GLY A 232 2.88 7.30 2.37
N SER A 233 1.76 6.99 1.69
CA SER A 233 1.67 6.95 0.24
C SER A 233 1.00 8.22 -0.26
N HIS A 234 1.69 8.95 -1.12
CA HIS A 234 1.27 10.28 -1.56
C HIS A 234 1.88 10.64 -2.92
N PRO A 235 1.21 11.43 -3.78
CA PRO A 235 1.77 11.85 -5.08
C PRO A 235 3.15 12.53 -4.99
N LEU A 236 3.40 13.26 -3.90
CA LEU A 236 4.69 13.91 -3.61
C LEU A 236 5.80 12.95 -3.16
N LEU A 237 5.47 11.73 -2.75
CA LEU A 237 6.42 10.77 -2.16
C LEU A 237 6.66 9.56 -3.04
N ASP A 238 5.60 8.95 -3.58
CA ASP A 238 5.68 7.60 -4.17
C ASP A 238 6.69 7.55 -5.33
N HIS A 239 6.72 8.61 -6.14
CA HIS A 239 7.65 8.71 -7.28
C HIS A 239 9.12 8.89 -6.86
N LEU A 240 9.39 9.38 -5.64
CA LEU A 240 10.74 9.57 -5.10
C LEU A 240 11.43 8.25 -4.75
N TRP A 241 10.67 7.15 -4.68
CA TRP A 241 11.20 5.80 -4.49
C TRP A 241 11.71 5.15 -5.80
N SER A 242 11.62 5.86 -6.93
CA SER A 242 12.10 5.37 -8.23
C SER A 242 13.63 5.30 -8.31
N THR A 243 14.13 4.35 -9.10
CA THR A 243 15.55 4.24 -9.48
C THR A 243 15.75 4.68 -10.93
N GLU A 244 16.95 4.48 -11.48
CA GLU A 244 17.22 4.66 -12.91
C GLU A 244 16.44 3.67 -13.79
N ARG A 245 16.07 2.49 -13.25
CA ARG A 245 15.42 1.40 -14.00
C ARG A 245 13.97 1.15 -13.62
N LEU A 246 13.58 1.49 -12.40
CA LEU A 246 12.23 1.29 -11.89
C LEU A 246 11.54 2.64 -11.68
N GLU A 247 10.46 2.87 -12.41
CA GLU A 247 9.53 3.98 -12.16
C GLU A 247 8.44 3.56 -11.17
N ILE A 248 8.25 4.31 -10.09
CA ILE A 248 7.11 4.15 -9.17
C ILE A 248 6.12 5.27 -9.41
N VAL A 249 4.85 4.92 -9.59
CA VAL A 249 3.79 5.85 -10.00
C VAL A 249 2.61 5.78 -9.04
N HIS A 250 2.17 6.94 -8.56
CA HIS A 250 0.93 7.07 -7.81
C HIS A 250 -0.24 7.18 -8.79
N ASP A 251 -1.13 6.18 -8.83
CA ASP A 251 -2.20 6.08 -9.82
C ASP A 251 -3.60 6.19 -9.19
N GLY A 252 -4.51 6.93 -9.85
CA GLY A 252 -5.93 6.90 -9.52
C GLY A 252 -6.42 8.01 -8.58
N ALA A 253 -5.62 9.07 -8.38
CA ALA A 253 -5.98 10.22 -7.56
C ALA A 253 -6.97 11.19 -8.26
N GLU A 254 -7.36 10.95 -9.52
CA GLU A 254 -8.35 11.73 -10.26
C GLU A 254 -9.82 11.42 -9.88
N ALA A 255 -10.05 10.51 -8.93
CA ALA A 255 -11.38 10.01 -8.57
C ALA A 255 -11.58 9.87 -7.05
N THR A 256 -12.73 10.31 -6.55
CA THR A 256 -13.20 9.96 -5.19
C THR A 256 -13.39 8.46 -5.07
N ARG A 257 -13.48 7.91 -3.84
CA ARG A 257 -13.81 6.49 -3.66
C ARG A 257 -15.11 6.09 -4.37
N THR A 258 -16.17 6.89 -4.24
CA THR A 258 -17.45 6.65 -4.93
C THR A 258 -17.27 6.75 -6.44
N GLY A 259 -16.50 7.73 -6.92
CA GLY A 259 -16.18 7.88 -8.33
C GLY A 259 -15.40 6.69 -8.90
N LYS A 260 -14.47 6.11 -8.15
CA LYS A 260 -13.75 4.87 -8.53
C LYS A 260 -14.72 3.70 -8.69
N VAL A 261 -15.64 3.54 -7.74
CA VAL A 261 -16.68 2.51 -7.80
C VAL A 261 -17.55 2.72 -9.04
N GLU A 262 -18.13 3.90 -9.21
CA GLU A 262 -19.05 4.24 -10.30
C GLU A 262 -18.41 4.08 -11.68
N ARG A 263 -17.18 4.59 -11.87
CA ARG A 263 -16.48 4.59 -13.15
C ARG A 263 -16.07 3.19 -13.58
N GLN A 264 -15.57 2.38 -12.64
CA GLN A 264 -14.93 1.10 -12.97
C GLN A 264 -15.62 -0.13 -12.37
N LEU A 265 -15.78 -0.18 -11.04
CA LEU A 265 -16.19 -1.43 -10.37
C LEU A 265 -17.63 -1.83 -10.70
N THR A 266 -18.56 -0.88 -10.89
CA THR A 266 -19.96 -1.19 -11.24
C THR A 266 -20.11 -2.01 -12.53
N ARG A 267 -19.11 -1.92 -13.41
CA ARG A 267 -19.10 -2.57 -14.74
C ARG A 267 -18.32 -3.88 -14.75
N SER A 268 -17.78 -4.30 -13.61
CA SER A 268 -16.88 -5.45 -13.51
C SER A 268 -17.39 -6.49 -12.53
N ALA A 269 -17.98 -7.57 -13.05
CA ALA A 269 -18.31 -8.75 -12.26
C ALA A 269 -17.06 -9.32 -11.57
N LEU A 270 -15.89 -9.26 -12.23
CA LEU A 270 -14.63 -9.66 -11.63
C LEU A 270 -14.35 -8.91 -10.32
N ALA A 271 -14.51 -7.59 -10.32
CA ALA A 271 -14.29 -6.78 -9.12
C ALA A 271 -15.36 -7.06 -8.05
N LEU A 272 -16.64 -7.07 -8.43
CA LEU A 272 -17.76 -7.26 -7.49
C LEU A 272 -17.80 -8.67 -6.86
N ASP A 273 -17.26 -9.67 -7.54
CA ASP A 273 -17.14 -11.04 -7.02
C ASP A 273 -15.92 -11.24 -6.11
N ASN A 274 -14.91 -10.35 -6.19
CA ASN A 274 -13.62 -10.53 -5.52
C ASN A 274 -13.23 -9.38 -4.58
N LEU A 275 -14.10 -8.39 -4.35
CA LEU A 275 -13.76 -7.21 -3.56
C LEU A 275 -13.43 -7.57 -2.10
N GLY A 276 -12.23 -7.25 -1.63
CA GLY A 276 -11.77 -7.40 -0.25
C GLY A 276 -11.30 -6.06 0.32
N VAL A 277 -12.05 -5.49 1.25
CA VAL A 277 -11.76 -4.16 1.83
C VAL A 277 -11.53 -4.19 3.33
N CYS A 278 -11.98 -5.22 4.03
CA CYS A 278 -11.93 -5.23 5.48
C CYS A 278 -10.50 -5.40 6.00
N TRP A 279 -10.17 -4.62 7.03
CA TRP A 279 -8.91 -4.73 7.76
C TRP A 279 -9.06 -5.48 9.09
N ARG A 280 -10.30 -5.67 9.58
CA ARG A 280 -10.61 -6.19 10.92
C ARG A 280 -10.85 -7.70 10.95
N SER A 281 -11.42 -8.26 9.89
CA SER A 281 -11.67 -9.69 9.80
C SER A 281 -10.42 -10.45 9.39
N ARG A 282 -10.52 -11.79 9.44
CA ARG A 282 -9.49 -12.69 8.93
C ARG A 282 -9.21 -12.38 7.45
N PRO A 283 -7.97 -12.62 6.96
CA PRO A 283 -7.63 -12.40 5.57
C PRO A 283 -8.66 -13.01 4.61
N GLY A 284 -8.93 -12.31 3.51
CA GLY A 284 -9.90 -12.75 2.49
C GLY A 284 -11.39 -12.56 2.88
N HIS A 285 -11.72 -12.05 4.07
CA HIS A 285 -13.13 -11.88 4.48
C HIS A 285 -13.48 -10.39 4.64
N ASN A 286 -14.71 -10.01 4.30
CA ASN A 286 -15.26 -8.72 4.70
C ASN A 286 -16.22 -8.89 5.88
N CYS A 287 -16.04 -8.13 6.95
CA CYS A 287 -16.91 -8.22 8.12
C CYS A 287 -18.27 -7.53 7.94
N GLY A 288 -18.41 -6.63 6.96
CA GLY A 288 -19.64 -5.88 6.68
C GLY A 288 -20.03 -4.81 7.71
N THR A 289 -19.24 -4.63 8.78
CA THR A 289 -19.62 -3.82 9.95
C THR A 289 -18.54 -2.84 10.43
N CYS A 290 -17.30 -2.94 9.94
CA CYS A 290 -16.26 -1.94 10.25
C CYS A 290 -16.43 -0.71 9.37
N GLU A 291 -15.81 0.41 9.78
CA GLU A 291 -15.84 1.69 9.04
C GLU A 291 -15.54 1.47 7.56
N LYS A 292 -14.43 0.80 7.24
CA LYS A 292 -13.98 0.56 5.86
C LYS A 292 -14.97 -0.26 5.03
N CYS A 293 -15.63 -1.25 5.63
CA CYS A 293 -16.70 -2.00 4.98
C CYS A 293 -17.91 -1.11 4.74
N LEU A 294 -18.39 -0.39 5.77
CA LEU A 294 -19.59 0.41 5.71
C LEU A 294 -19.46 1.59 4.73
N ARG A 295 -18.33 2.29 4.70
CA ARG A 295 -18.10 3.34 3.68
C ARG A 295 -18.01 2.78 2.26
N THR A 296 -17.46 1.57 2.09
CA THR A 296 -17.42 0.90 0.78
C THR A 296 -18.82 0.47 0.35
N MET A 297 -19.61 -0.08 1.28
CA MET A 297 -21.01 -0.41 1.04
C MET A 297 -21.83 0.83 0.70
N ALA A 298 -21.60 1.96 1.37
CA ALA A 298 -22.22 3.23 1.03
C ALA A 298 -21.84 3.69 -0.38
N ALA A 299 -20.56 3.64 -0.76
CA ALA A 299 -20.13 3.96 -2.12
C ALA A 299 -20.79 3.05 -3.18
N LEU A 300 -20.89 1.74 -2.91
CA LEU A 300 -21.57 0.78 -3.78
C LEU A 300 -23.08 1.02 -3.85
N GLU A 301 -23.72 1.40 -2.74
CA GLU A 301 -25.15 1.72 -2.66
C GLU A 301 -25.47 2.99 -3.45
N LEU A 302 -24.64 4.03 -3.30
CA LEU A 302 -24.73 5.27 -4.08
C LEU A 302 -24.57 5.01 -5.59
N ALA A 303 -23.73 4.05 -5.96
CA ALA A 303 -23.51 3.63 -7.33
C ALA A 303 -24.52 2.60 -7.86
N GLY A 304 -25.51 2.17 -7.04
CA GLY A 304 -26.51 1.17 -7.44
C GLY A 304 -25.96 -0.26 -7.61
N ALA A 305 -24.77 -0.56 -7.08
CA ALA A 305 -24.07 -1.83 -7.28
C ALA A 305 -23.96 -2.71 -6.02
N LEU A 306 -24.40 -2.23 -4.84
CA LEU A 306 -24.24 -2.98 -3.59
C LEU A 306 -24.84 -4.39 -3.65
N ARG A 307 -26.04 -4.55 -4.22
CA ARG A 307 -26.72 -5.84 -4.37
C ARG A 307 -25.98 -6.83 -5.28
N HIS A 308 -25.10 -6.34 -6.14
CA HIS A 308 -24.30 -7.15 -7.05
C HIS A 308 -22.93 -7.53 -6.46
N CYS A 309 -22.51 -6.89 -5.36
CA CYS A 309 -21.26 -7.21 -4.68
C CYS A 309 -21.43 -8.47 -3.82
N ARG A 310 -20.83 -9.59 -4.23
CA ARG A 310 -21.03 -10.90 -3.57
C ARG A 310 -20.24 -11.06 -2.28
N THR A 311 -19.27 -10.19 -2.05
CA THR A 311 -18.36 -10.27 -0.91
C THR A 311 -18.76 -9.36 0.26
N LEU A 312 -19.84 -8.59 0.13
CA LEU A 312 -20.37 -7.70 1.17
C LEU A 312 -21.86 -8.00 1.40
N PRO A 313 -22.42 -7.62 2.56
CA PRO A 313 -23.87 -7.69 2.76
C PRO A 313 -24.61 -6.89 1.66
N PRO A 314 -25.74 -7.40 1.14
CA PRO A 314 -26.42 -6.79 -0.01
C PRO A 314 -27.23 -5.53 0.34
N VAL A 315 -27.25 -5.14 1.63
CA VAL A 315 -28.00 -4.00 2.15
C VAL A 315 -27.13 -3.25 3.15
N LEU A 316 -27.08 -1.93 3.02
CA LEU A 316 -26.41 -1.04 3.96
C LEU A 316 -27.28 -0.78 5.20
N ASP A 317 -26.79 -1.17 6.37
CA ASP A 317 -27.42 -0.81 7.64
C ASP A 317 -27.02 0.62 8.05
N LEU A 318 -27.94 1.56 7.88
CA LEU A 318 -27.72 2.97 8.25
C LEU A 318 -27.51 3.18 9.75
N ARG A 319 -28.02 2.29 10.62
CA ARG A 319 -27.75 2.40 12.06
C ARG A 319 -26.30 2.03 12.36
N GLN A 320 -25.77 1.03 11.68
CA GLN A 320 -24.35 0.69 11.79
C GLN A 320 -23.47 1.80 11.22
N LEU A 321 -23.79 2.30 10.02
CA LEU A 321 -23.06 3.44 9.44
C LEU A 321 -23.05 4.65 10.40
N ARG A 322 -24.20 4.96 10.99
CA ARG A 322 -24.37 6.06 11.95
C ARG A 322 -23.53 5.91 13.21
N THR A 323 -23.30 4.68 13.66
CA THR A 323 -22.71 4.40 14.98
C THR A 323 -21.32 3.78 14.89
N VAL A 324 -20.76 3.64 13.70
CA VAL A 324 -19.43 3.06 13.51
C VAL A 324 -18.35 3.93 14.15
N PRO A 325 -17.40 3.35 14.90
CA PRO A 325 -16.24 4.09 15.37
C PRO A 325 -15.34 4.46 14.18
N ILE A 326 -14.88 5.71 14.16
CA ILE A 326 -13.87 6.19 13.22
C ILE A 326 -12.58 6.38 14.02
N GLU A 327 -11.54 5.65 13.67
CA GLU A 327 -10.33 5.49 14.51
C GLU A 327 -9.13 6.33 14.03
N SER A 328 -9.22 6.99 12.88
CA SER A 328 -8.13 7.80 12.31
C SER A 328 -8.65 9.00 11.53
N GLU A 329 -7.80 10.03 11.36
CA GLU A 329 -8.14 11.20 10.55
C GLU A 329 -8.35 10.82 9.07
N ASP A 330 -7.54 9.91 8.53
CA ASP A 330 -7.72 9.32 7.19
C ASP A 330 -9.13 8.71 7.01
N ALA A 331 -9.58 7.93 8.00
CA ALA A 331 -10.93 7.36 7.97
C ALA A 331 -12.02 8.44 8.09
N ARG A 332 -11.77 9.54 8.82
CA ARG A 332 -12.70 10.70 8.86
C ARG A 332 -12.78 11.40 7.51
N VAL A 333 -11.65 11.60 6.83
CA VAL A 333 -11.60 12.15 5.48
C VAL A 333 -12.42 11.27 4.53
N SER A 334 -12.14 9.97 4.51
CA SER A 334 -12.88 8.99 3.72
C SER A 334 -14.39 9.00 3.98
N MET A 335 -14.82 9.05 5.25
CA MET A 335 -16.24 9.08 5.62
C MET A 335 -16.89 10.44 5.26
N ARG A 336 -16.15 11.55 5.34
CA ARG A 336 -16.64 12.88 4.92
C ARG A 336 -16.91 12.90 3.42
N GLU A 337 -16.09 12.24 2.61
CA GLU A 337 -16.34 12.10 1.18
C GLU A 337 -17.63 11.35 0.89
N VAL A 338 -17.91 10.27 1.61
CA VAL A 338 -19.18 9.52 1.49
C VAL A 338 -20.37 10.42 1.80
N ALA A 339 -20.29 11.22 2.88
CA ALA A 339 -21.36 12.17 3.22
C ALA A 339 -21.60 13.20 2.11
N LEU A 340 -20.53 13.80 1.57
CA LEU A 340 -20.60 14.76 0.47
C LEU A 340 -21.18 14.12 -0.80
N ASP A 341 -20.70 12.93 -1.17
CA ASP A 341 -21.16 12.18 -2.33
C ASP A 341 -22.63 11.77 -2.22
N ALA A 342 -23.07 11.35 -1.03
CA ALA A 342 -24.45 11.00 -0.75
C ALA A 342 -25.37 12.23 -0.87
N ARG A 343 -24.96 13.36 -0.29
CA ARG A 343 -25.71 14.61 -0.32
C ARG A 343 -25.87 15.14 -1.75
N ALA A 344 -24.79 15.09 -2.54
CA ALA A 344 -24.81 15.47 -3.96
C ALA A 344 -25.76 14.60 -4.80
N ARG A 345 -26.03 13.36 -4.37
CA ARG A 345 -26.92 12.39 -5.04
C ARG A 345 -28.33 12.35 -4.44
N GLY A 346 -28.68 13.27 -3.53
CA GLY A 346 -29.99 13.32 -2.88
C GLY A 346 -30.24 12.20 -1.86
N ARG A 347 -29.22 11.42 -1.49
CA ARG A 347 -29.29 10.36 -0.46
C ARG A 347 -29.00 10.93 0.92
N HIS A 348 -29.91 11.79 1.38
CA HIS A 348 -29.83 12.46 2.69
C HIS A 348 -29.77 11.45 3.85
N ASP A 349 -30.42 10.30 3.71
CA ASP A 349 -30.37 9.20 4.68
C ASP A 349 -28.96 8.65 4.93
N ILE A 350 -28.16 8.47 3.86
CA ILE A 350 -26.76 8.05 3.95
C ILE A 350 -25.89 9.20 4.45
N ALA A 351 -26.11 10.41 3.93
CA ALA A 351 -25.34 11.59 4.32
C ALA A 351 -25.45 11.86 5.82
N ASP A 352 -26.67 11.90 6.36
CA ASP A 352 -26.94 12.17 7.78
C ASP A 352 -26.34 11.08 8.69
N ALA A 353 -26.38 9.81 8.25
CA ALA A 353 -25.74 8.72 8.98
C ALA A 353 -24.21 8.89 9.03
N ALA A 354 -23.57 9.18 7.91
CA ALA A 354 -22.12 9.40 7.85
C ALA A 354 -21.71 10.66 8.64
N GLU A 355 -22.44 11.77 8.53
CA GLU A 355 -22.22 13.01 9.30
C GLU A 355 -22.34 12.77 10.81
N HIS A 356 -23.29 11.94 11.23
CA HIS A 356 -23.43 11.59 12.64
C HIS A 356 -22.27 10.73 13.17
N ALA A 357 -21.75 9.80 12.36
CA ALA A 357 -20.55 9.04 12.72
C ALA A 357 -19.33 9.98 12.89
N LEU A 358 -19.21 10.98 12.00
CA LEU A 358 -18.17 12.00 12.03
C LEU A 358 -18.29 12.96 13.22
N ALA A 359 -19.49 13.20 13.75
CA ALA A 359 -19.68 14.08 14.91
C ALA A 359 -19.07 13.52 16.20
N ARG A 360 -18.72 12.23 16.22
CA ARG A 360 -18.06 11.60 17.37
C ARG A 360 -16.58 11.97 17.40
N PRO A 361 -16.01 12.21 18.59
CA PRO A 361 -14.58 12.49 18.72
C PRO A 361 -13.76 11.25 18.32
N LEU A 362 -12.55 11.49 17.81
CA LEU A 362 -11.58 10.41 17.65
C LEU A 362 -11.24 9.80 19.03
N PRO A 363 -10.95 8.49 19.08
CA PRO A 363 -10.40 7.89 20.30
C PRO A 363 -9.09 8.59 20.69
N ASP A 364 -8.85 8.74 21.99
CA ASP A 364 -7.64 9.36 22.52
C ASP A 364 -6.40 8.54 22.08
N PRO A 365 -5.43 9.13 21.36
CA PRO A 365 -4.24 8.43 20.90
C PRO A 365 -3.34 7.93 22.03
N SER A 366 -3.54 8.38 23.28
CA SER A 366 -2.82 7.88 24.46
C SER A 366 -3.37 6.53 25.00
N GLY A 367 -4.53 6.09 24.51
CA GLY A 367 -5.04 4.75 24.75
C GLY A 367 -4.32 3.74 23.88
N THR A 368 -3.48 2.90 24.47
CA THR A 368 -2.80 1.77 23.84
C THR A 368 -3.78 0.87 23.06
N ALA A 369 -3.93 1.13 21.76
CA ALA A 369 -4.51 0.18 20.82
C ALA A 369 -3.37 -0.60 20.17
N ALA A 370 -2.80 -1.53 20.93
CA ALA A 370 -2.07 -2.65 20.37
C ALA A 370 -3.08 -3.56 19.66
N ARG A 371 -3.13 -3.54 18.33
CA ARG A 371 -3.53 -4.66 17.46
C ARG A 371 -2.84 -4.57 16.11
#